data_AF-D7BVA9-F1
#
_entry.id   AF-D7BVA9-F1
#
_cell.length_a   1.000
_cell.length_b   1.000
_cell.length_c   1.000
_cell.angle_alpha   90.00
_cell.angle_beta   90.00
_cell.angle_gamma   90.00
#
_symmetry.space_group_name_H-M   'P 1'
#
loop_
_entity.id
_entity.type
_entity.pdbx_description
1 polymer ?
#
loop_
_entity_poly.entity_id
_entity_poly.type
_entity_poly.pdbx_seq_one_letter_code
_entity_poly.pdbx_strand_id
1 'polypeptide(L)' 'MTPVQVDWLSVLLGPIVLVGLALAFFAARSASKRGEPMPGWGKAVQGVAIALAMFVAVANMTWGGS' A
#
# COMPACT_ATOMS: atom_id res chain seq x y z
N MET A 1 9.39 18.36 5.00
CA MET A 1 9.87 17.28 5.89
C MET A 1 11.38 17.34 5.92
N THR A 2 12.03 16.94 7.00
CA THR A 2 13.46 16.63 6.96
C THR A 2 13.66 15.24 6.35
N PRO A 3 14.80 14.94 5.69
CA PRO A 3 15.04 13.61 5.09
C PRO A 3 14.79 12.45 6.07
N VAL A 4 15.23 12.63 7.32
CA VAL A 4 15.00 11.68 8.42
C VAL A 4 13.50 11.40 8.65
N GLN A 5 12.61 12.39 8.52
CA GLN A 5 11.17 12.17 8.67
C GLN A 5 10.59 11.31 7.54
N VAL A 6 11.12 11.43 6.33
CA VAL A 6 10.68 10.66 5.16
C VAL A 6 11.15 9.20 5.26
N ASP A 7 12.35 8.98 5.79
CA ASP A 7 12.85 7.64 6.09
C ASP A 7 11.96 6.94 7.12
N TRP A 8 11.67 7.61 8.24
CA TRP A 8 10.77 7.06 9.26
C TRP A 8 9.36 6.80 8.74
N LEU A 9 8.85 7.68 7.88
CA LEU A 9 7.57 7.50 7.22
C LEU A 9 7.58 6.23 6.35
N SER A 10 8.66 5.99 5.60
CA SER A 10 8.81 4.82 4.74
C SER A 10 8.94 3.52 5.53
N VAL A 11 9.70 3.55 6.63
CA VAL A 11 9.84 2.42 7.56
C VAL A 11 8.52 2.05 8.20
N LEU A 12 7.65 3.02 8.50
CA LEU A 12 6.37 2.77 9.15
C LEU A 12 5.26 2.41 8.14
N LEU A 13 5.12 3.17 7.05
CA LEU A 13 4.07 2.96 6.06
C LEU A 13 4.38 1.81 5.10
N GLY A 14 5.65 1.53 4.81
CA GLY A 14 6.06 0.46 3.90
C GLY A 14 5.49 -0.91 4.28
N PRO A 15 5.68 -1.39 5.53
CA PRO A 15 5.07 -2.63 5.98
C PRO A 15 3.54 -2.62 5.94
N ILE A 16 2.90 -1.50 6.27
CA ILE A 16 1.43 -1.37 6.24
C ILE A 16 0.91 -1.53 4.80
N VAL A 17 1.58 -0.87 3.85
CA VAL A 17 1.28 -1.00 2.41
C VAL A 17 1.44 -2.45 1.96
N LEU A 18 2.55 -3.11 2.31
CA LEU A 18 2.82 -4.50 1.93
C LEU A 18 1.75 -5.45 2.47
N VAL A 19 1.38 -5.31 3.74
CA VAL A 19 0.33 -6.15 4.38
C VAL A 19 -1.03 -5.89 3.72
N GLY A 20 -1.39 -4.62 3.48
CA GLY A 20 -2.64 -4.25 2.82
C GLY A 20 -2.73 -4.82 1.41
N LEU A 21 -1.68 -4.70 0.61
CA LEU A 21 -1.61 -5.26 -0.74
C LEU A 21 -1.65 -6.79 -0.72
N ALA A 22 -0.95 -7.44 0.20
CA ALA A 22 -0.98 -8.89 0.35
C ALA A 22 -2.38 -9.39 0.68
N LEU A 23 -3.07 -8.75 1.65
CA LEU A 23 -4.44 -9.11 2.01
C LEU A 23 -5.40 -8.93 0.82
N ALA A 24 -5.31 -7.80 0.11
CA ALA A 24 -6.11 -7.56 -1.09
C ALA A 24 -5.82 -8.61 -2.18
N PHE A 25 -4.55 -8.98 -2.38
CA PHE A 25 -4.14 -10.01 -3.34
C PHE A 25 -4.70 -11.38 -2.99
N PHE A 26 -4.59 -11.80 -1.72
CA PHE A 26 -5.14 -13.08 -1.28
C PHE A 26 -6.67 -13.10 -1.34
N ALA A 27 -7.33 -12.00 -1.01
CA ALA A 27 -8.79 -11.86 -1.14
C ALA A 27 -9.22 -11.98 -2.61
N ALA A 28 -8.54 -11.28 -3.53
CA ALA A 28 -8.80 -11.36 -4.97
C ALA A 28 -8.55 -12.77 -5.50
N ARG A 29 -7.44 -13.40 -5.11
CA ARG A 29 -7.08 -14.76 -5.53
C ARG A 29 -8.06 -15.80 -5.00
N SER A 30 -8.53 -15.65 -3.76
CA SER A 30 -9.53 -16.53 -3.16
C SER A 30 -10.87 -16.42 -3.89
N ALA A 31 -11.35 -15.19 -4.13
CA ALA A 31 -12.59 -14.94 -4.85
C ALA A 31 -12.53 -15.47 -6.30
N SER A 32 -11.41 -15.23 -7.01
CA SER A 32 -11.18 -15.74 -8.35
C SER A 32 -11.21 -17.27 -8.42
N LYS A 33 -10.60 -17.97 -7.44
CA LYS A 33 -10.67 -19.44 -7.36
C LYS A 33 -12.08 -19.96 -7.12
N ARG A 34 -12.95 -19.18 -6.48
CA ARG A 34 -14.35 -19.54 -6.18
C ARG A 34 -15.33 -19.09 -7.26
N GLY A 35 -14.88 -18.33 -8.26
CA GLY A 35 -15.77 -17.69 -9.23
C GLY A 35 -16.66 -16.61 -8.62
N GLU A 36 -16.30 -16.12 -7.43
CA GLU A 36 -17.06 -15.11 -6.69
C GLU A 36 -16.49 -13.71 -6.97
N PRO A 37 -17.32 -12.65 -6.92
CA PRO A 37 -16.82 -11.29 -7.00
C PRO A 37 -15.91 -10.98 -5.80
N MET A 38 -14.87 -10.19 -6.05
CA MET A 38 -13.96 -9.76 -4.98
C MET A 38 -14.73 -9.03 -3.86
N PRO A 39 -14.48 -9.35 -2.58
CA PRO A 39 -15.18 -8.72 -1.48
C PRO A 39 -14.95 -7.19 -1.48
N GLY A 40 -16.00 -6.43 -1.17
CA GLY A 40 -15.98 -4.96 -1.23
C GLY A 40 -14.90 -4.31 -0.36
N TRP A 41 -14.64 -4.87 0.83
CA TRP A 41 -13.55 -4.41 1.70
C TRP A 41 -12.16 -4.65 1.06
N GLY A 42 -12.01 -5.69 0.24
CA GLY A 42 -10.75 -5.99 -0.44
C GLY A 42 -10.38 -4.90 -1.44
N LYS A 43 -11.36 -4.37 -2.19
CA LYS A 43 -11.15 -3.23 -3.09
C LYS A 43 -10.79 -1.97 -2.33
N ALA A 44 -11.45 -1.71 -1.20
CA ALA A 44 -11.14 -0.56 -0.35
C ALA A 44 -9.71 -0.64 0.21
N VAL A 45 -9.31 -1.79 0.77
CA VAL A 45 -7.95 -2.03 1.29
C VAL A 45 -6.91 -1.89 0.19
N GLN A 46 -7.17 -2.43 -1.01
CA GLN A 46 -6.28 -2.26 -2.16
C GLN A 46 -6.09 -0.79 -2.52
N GLY A 47 -7.18 -0.02 -2.61
CA GLY A 47 -7.13 1.41 -2.92
C GLY A 47 -6.33 2.21 -1.90
N VAL A 48 -6.57 1.98 -0.61
CA VAL A 48 -5.84 2.64 0.48
C VAL A 48 -4.35 2.28 0.42
N ALA A 49 -4.01 1.01 0.23
CA ALA A 49 -2.62 0.58 0.16
C ALA A 49 -1.88 1.19 -1.04
N ILE A 50 -2.52 1.29 -2.21
CA ILE A 50 -1.96 1.96 -3.39
C ILE A 50 -1.77 3.46 -3.14
N ALA A 51 -2.77 4.14 -2.55
CA ALA A 51 -2.67 5.57 -2.25
C ALA A 51 -1.51 5.87 -1.27
N LEU A 52 -1.36 5.06 -0.23
CA LEU A 52 -0.23 5.16 0.71
C LEU A 52 1.11 4.87 0.03
N ALA A 53 1.18 3.86 -0.84
CA ALA A 53 2.39 3.55 -1.61
C ALA A 53 2.82 4.74 -2.49
N MET A 54 1.86 5.33 -3.20
CA MET A 54 2.08 6.51 -4.05
C MET A 54 2.54 7.71 -3.23
N PHE A 55 1.93 7.95 -2.07
CA PHE A 55 2.34 9.03 -1.17
C PHE A 55 3.79 8.85 -0.69
N VAL A 56 4.15 7.65 -0.24
CA VAL A 56 5.53 7.33 0.19
C VAL A 56 6.51 7.52 -0.98
N ALA A 57 6.17 7.06 -2.18
CA ALA A 57 7.01 7.22 -3.35
C ALA A 57 7.24 8.70 -3.70
N VAL A 58 6.19 9.52 -3.71
CA VAL A 58 6.29 10.95 -3.97
C VAL A 58 7.12 11.63 -2.89
N ALA A 59 6.90 11.32 -1.61
CA ALA A 59 7.67 11.87 -0.49
C ALA A 59 9.18 11.55 -0.63
N ASN A 60 9.53 10.33 -1.01
CA ASN A 60 10.92 9.94 -1.27
C ASN A 60 11.51 10.65 -2.49
N MET A 61 10.76 10.80 -3.59
CA MET A 61 11.26 11.51 -4.79
C MET A 61 11.49 12.99 -4.54
N THR A 62 10.67 13.62 -3.69
CA THR A 62 10.73 15.06 -3.41
C THR A 62 11.75 15.44 -2.35
N TRP A 63 12.08 14.53 -1.43
CA TRP A 63 13.01 14.80 -0.32
C TRP A 63 14.26 13.90 -0.28
N GLY A 64 14.32 12.83 -1.06
CA GLY A 64 15.46 11.90 -1.13
C GLY A 64 16.46 12.22 -2.25
N GLY A 65 16.25 13.31 -2.99
CA GLY A 65 17.11 13.74 -4.10
C GLY A 65 18.27 14.67 -3.71
N SER A 66 18.65 14.74 -2.43
CA SER A 66 19.74 15.57 -1.91
C SER A 66 20.96 14.75 -1.52
#